data_AF-A0A933WHT8-F1
#
_entry.id   AF-A0A933WHT8-F1
#
_cell.length_a   1.000
_cell.length_b   1.000
_cell.length_c   1.000
_cell.angle_alpha   90.00
_cell.angle_beta   90.00
_cell.angle_gamma   90.00
#
_symmetry.space_group_name_H-M   'P 1'
#
loop_
_entity.id
_entity.type
_entity.pdbx_description
1 polymer ?
#
loop_
_entity_poly.entity_id
_entity_poly.type
_entity_poly.pdbx_seq_one_letter_code
_entity_poly.pdbx_strand_id
1 'polypeptide(L)'
;NTIEKLKGFDVSNIMFSIATPFKGTKFYDFCKEKGFLVDDSDNINPLGKSMISYPHLSKEELEELERYAYRSFYIRPRMIMKRIISYRGIKDFINDIKVAINLFR
;
A
#
# COMPACT_ATOMS: atom_id res chain seq x y z
N ASN A 1 11.06 3.68 -13.36
CA ASN A 1 10.38 3.46 -12.07
C ASN A 1 8.87 3.51 -12.30
N THR A 2 8.11 2.49 -11.87
CA THR A 2 6.64 2.35 -12.09
C THR A 2 5.84 3.49 -11.44
N ILE A 3 6.24 3.94 -10.25
CA ILE A 3 5.55 5.02 -9.52
C ILE A 3 5.57 6.32 -10.35
N GLU A 4 6.69 6.65 -10.98
CA GLU A 4 6.80 7.85 -11.82
C GLU A 4 5.90 7.80 -13.04
N LYS A 5 5.75 6.62 -13.67
CA LYS A 5 4.80 6.45 -14.78
C LYS A 5 3.36 6.67 -14.30
N LEU A 6 3.01 6.10 -13.15
CA LEU A 6 1.67 6.26 -12.55
C LEU A 6 1.35 7.71 -12.20
N LYS A 7 2.36 8.48 -11.77
CA LYS A 7 2.20 9.90 -11.46
C LYS A 7 1.79 10.74 -12.68
N GLY A 8 2.10 10.29 -13.90
CA GLY A 8 1.73 10.95 -15.15
C GLY A 8 0.28 10.70 -15.59
N PHE A 9 -0.42 9.70 -15.03
CA PHE A 9 -1.82 9.45 -15.36
C PHE A 9 -2.77 10.39 -14.62
N ASP A 10 -3.88 10.75 -15.26
CA ASP A 10 -4.93 11.55 -14.63
C ASP A 10 -5.91 10.68 -13.82
N VAL A 11 -5.37 9.98 -12.82
CA VAL A 11 -6.15 9.16 -11.89
C VAL A 11 -6.16 9.79 -10.51
N SER A 12 -7.31 9.75 -9.85
CA SER A 12 -7.50 10.31 -8.51
C SER A 12 -7.22 9.29 -7.40
N ASN A 13 -7.33 8.00 -7.70
CA ASN A 13 -7.14 6.91 -6.75
C ASN A 13 -6.27 5.81 -7.37
N ILE A 14 -5.32 5.30 -6.60
CA ILE A 14 -4.48 4.14 -6.89
C ILE A 14 -4.38 3.27 -5.63
N MET A 15 -4.36 1.96 -5.83
CA MET A 15 -4.06 0.99 -4.79
C MET A 15 -2.70 0.35 -5.07
N PHE A 16 -1.84 0.37 -4.07
CA PHE A 16 -0.62 -0.44 -4.01
C PHE A 16 -0.85 -1.56 -3.01
N SER A 17 -0.38 -2.76 -3.31
CA SER A 17 -0.53 -3.92 -2.41
C SER A 17 0.67 -4.82 -2.55
N ILE A 18 1.10 -5.42 -1.44
CA ILE A 18 2.09 -6.49 -1.43
C ILE A 18 1.41 -7.76 -1.91
N ALA A 19 2.09 -8.55 -2.73
CA ALA A 19 1.52 -9.80 -3.23
C ALA A 19 1.21 -10.76 -2.08
N THR A 20 -0.06 -11.06 -1.87
CA THR A 20 -0.51 -12.00 -0.84
C THR A 20 -0.50 -13.44 -1.38
N PRO A 21 0.17 -14.39 -0.71
CA PRO A 21 0.15 -15.80 -1.07
C PRO A 21 -1.15 -16.47 -0.60
N PHE A 22 -2.20 -16.45 -1.44
CA PHE A 22 -3.46 -17.12 -1.10
C PHE A 22 -3.33 -18.65 -1.19
N LYS A 23 -3.80 -19.37 -0.17
CA LYS A 23 -3.81 -20.84 -0.12
C LYS A 23 -4.46 -21.42 -1.39
N GLY A 24 -3.83 -22.43 -1.98
CA GLY A 24 -4.26 -23.04 -3.25
C GLY A 24 -3.82 -22.29 -4.51
N THR A 25 -3.08 -21.18 -4.39
CA THR A 25 -2.42 -20.54 -5.53
C THR A 25 -0.99 -21.05 -5.70
N LYS A 26 -0.49 -21.06 -6.95
CA LYS A 26 0.91 -21.39 -7.24
C LYS A 26 1.90 -20.50 -6.49
N PHE A 27 1.52 -19.26 -6.21
CA PHE A 27 2.37 -18.33 -5.47
C PHE A 27 2.50 -18.73 -4.00
N TYR A 28 1.42 -19.22 -3.39
CA TYR A 28 1.48 -19.78 -2.04
C TYR A 28 2.38 -21.02 -1.98
N ASP A 29 2.22 -21.96 -2.91
CA ASP A 29 3.06 -23.17 -2.94
C ASP A 29 4.54 -22.82 -3.08
N PHE A 30 4.86 -21.86 -3.97
CA PHE A 30 6.22 -21.34 -4.14
C PHE A 30 6.78 -20.72 -2.86
N CYS A 31 6.04 -19.81 -2.22
CA CYS A 31 6.48 -19.16 -0.99
C CYS A 31 6.65 -20.18 0.16
N LYS A 32 5.80 -21.21 0.20
CA LYS A 32 5.90 -22.29 1.19
C LYS A 32 7.13 -23.15 0.96
N GLU A 33 7.35 -23.61 -0.27
CA GLU A 33 8.50 -24.46 -0.63
C GLU A 33 9.84 -23.74 -0.35
N LYS A 34 9.90 -22.43 -0.64
CA LYS A 34 11.11 -21.62 -0.44
C LYS A 34 11.28 -21.09 0.99
N GLY A 35 10.34 -21.35 1.89
CA GLY A 35 10.39 -20.85 3.26
C GLY A 35 10.23 -19.32 3.36
N PHE A 36 9.56 -18.68 2.40
CA PHE A 36 9.31 -17.24 2.40
C PHE A 36 8.06 -16.85 3.20
N LEU A 37 7.16 -17.79 3.49
CA LEU A 37 5.97 -17.53 4.30
C LEU A 37 6.37 -17.25 5.76
N VAL A 38 6.06 -16.04 6.24
CA VAL A 38 6.27 -15.63 7.64
C VAL A 38 4.97 -15.54 8.43
N ASP A 39 3.82 -15.55 7.75
CA ASP A 39 2.49 -15.64 8.35
C ASP A 39 1.60 -16.53 7.44
N ASP A 40 1.09 -17.63 7.98
CA ASP A 40 0.20 -18.59 7.28
C ASP A 40 -1.22 -18.60 7.90
N SER A 41 -1.54 -17.56 8.67
CA SER A 41 -2.89 -17.38 9.20
C SER A 41 -3.87 -16.98 8.09
N ASP A 42 -5.15 -17.28 8.29
CA ASP A 42 -6.22 -16.80 7.41
C ASP A 42 -6.57 -15.32 7.65
N ASN A 43 -5.84 -14.64 8.55
CA ASN A 43 -6.00 -13.21 8.85
C ASN A 43 -5.25 -12.36 7.81
N ILE A 44 -5.78 -12.39 6.59
CA ILE A 44 -5.21 -11.71 5.43
C ILE A 44 -5.58 -10.23 5.50
N ASN A 45 -4.58 -9.38 5.58
CA ASN A 45 -4.72 -7.95 5.32
C ASN A 45 -3.91 -7.60 4.07
N PRO A 46 -4.55 -7.46 2.89
CA PRO A 46 -3.85 -7.20 1.64
C PRO A 46 -3.28 -5.76 1.57
N LEU A 47 -3.58 -4.92 2.55
CA LEU A 47 -3.13 -3.53 2.63
C LEU A 47 -2.23 -3.34 3.86
N GLY A 48 -0.93 -3.16 3.62
CA GLY A 48 0.01 -2.77 4.67
C GLY A 48 0.60 -3.90 5.52
N LYS A 49 0.21 -5.16 5.32
CA LYS A 49 0.81 -6.31 6.04
C LYS A 49 1.36 -7.33 5.06
N SER A 50 2.66 -7.58 5.12
CA SER A 50 3.27 -8.65 4.34
C SER A 50 3.18 -9.99 5.08
N MET A 51 2.79 -11.03 4.35
CA MET A 51 2.80 -12.42 4.80
C MET A 51 4.05 -13.18 4.34
N ILE A 52 4.93 -12.48 3.61
CA ILE A 52 6.15 -13.02 3.03
C ILE A 52 7.36 -12.20 3.45
N SER A 53 8.51 -12.88 3.50
CA SER A 53 9.83 -12.28 3.69
C SER A 53 10.82 -13.03 2.80
N TYR A 54 11.60 -12.30 2.02
CA TYR A 54 12.64 -12.87 1.16
C TYR A 54 14.01 -12.71 1.81
N PRO A 55 15.00 -13.56 1.47
CA PRO A 55 16.35 -13.47 2.03
C PRO A 55 17.05 -12.11 1.81
N HIS A 56 16.68 -11.39 0.76
CA HIS A 56 17.26 -10.10 0.37
C HIS A 56 16.27 -8.94 0.47
N LEU A 57 15.06 -9.20 0.98
CA LEU A 57 14.00 -8.21 1.09
C LEU A 57 13.03 -8.63 2.18
N SER A 58 13.20 -8.04 3.36
CA SER A 58 12.42 -8.41 4.53
C SER A 58 10.95 -8.02 4.40
N LYS A 59 10.12 -8.63 5.24
CA LYS A 59 8.72 -8.25 5.43
C LYS A 59 8.56 -6.74 5.67
N GLU A 60 9.36 -6.18 6.56
CA GLU A 60 9.30 -4.77 6.95
C GLU A 60 9.72 -3.84 5.81
N GLU A 61 10.71 -4.26 5.01
CA GLU A 61 11.13 -3.54 3.80
C GLU A 61 10.03 -3.55 2.73
N LEU A 62 9.34 -4.68 2.54
CA LEU A 62 8.17 -4.75 1.64
C LEU A 62 7.06 -3.78 2.06
N GLU A 63 6.74 -3.77 3.36
CA GLU A 63 5.74 -2.86 3.94
C GLU A 63 6.16 -1.40 3.83
N GLU A 64 7.46 -1.09 3.99
CA GLU A 64 7.97 0.27 3.81
C GLU A 64 7.94 0.70 2.35
N LEU A 65 8.24 -0.19 1.40
CA LEU A 65 8.11 0.09 -0.04
C LEU A 65 6.67 0.39 -0.43
N GLU A 66 5.71 -0.34 0.12
CA GLU A 66 4.28 -0.07 -0.08
C GLU A 66 3.90 1.32 0.49
N ARG A 67 4.28 1.61 1.74
CA ARG A 67 4.06 2.94 2.36
C ARG A 67 4.73 4.05 1.56
N TYR A 68 5.94 3.82 1.05
CA TYR A 68 6.65 4.76 0.19
C TYR A 68 5.89 5.02 -1.12
N ALA A 69 5.34 3.99 -1.76
CA ALA A 69 4.55 4.12 -2.98
C ALA A 69 3.29 4.96 -2.75
N TYR A 70 2.55 4.68 -1.67
CA TYR A 70 1.39 5.48 -1.26
C TYR A 70 1.76 6.93 -0.99
N ARG A 71 2.76 7.19 -0.13
CA ARG A 71 3.21 8.55 0.21
C ARG A 71 3.66 9.31 -1.03
N SER A 72 4.44 8.67 -1.90
CA SER A 72 4.93 9.25 -3.15
C SER A 72 3.80 9.63 -4.11
N PHE A 73 2.71 8.87 -4.15
CA PHE A 73 1.57 9.14 -5.04
C PHE A 73 0.57 10.15 -4.45
N TYR A 74 0.22 10.03 -3.17
CA TYR A 74 -0.85 10.84 -2.56
C TYR A 74 -0.35 12.17 -1.99
N ILE A 75 0.90 12.25 -1.52
CA ILE A 75 1.51 13.50 -1.03
C ILE A 75 2.10 14.30 -2.20
N ARG A 76 1.28 14.51 -3.24
CA ARG A 76 1.63 15.37 -4.38
C ARG A 76 0.76 16.62 -4.34
N PRO A 77 1.31 17.83 -4.58
CA PRO A 77 0.53 19.06 -4.56
C PRO A 77 -0.74 18.99 -5.40
N ARG A 78 -0.65 18.41 -6.62
CA ARG A 78 -1.82 18.21 -7.49
C ARG A 78 -2.90 17.31 -6.87
N MET A 79 -2.53 16.22 -6.20
CA MET A 79 -3.49 15.30 -5.58
C MET A 79 -4.13 15.93 -4.34
N ILE A 80 -3.33 16.59 -3.51
CA ILE A 80 -3.81 17.32 -2.32
C ILE A 80 -4.80 18.42 -2.75
N MET A 81 -4.46 19.21 -3.78
CA MET A 81 -5.36 20.25 -4.29
C MET A 81 -6.66 19.66 -4.85
N LYS A 82 -6.58 18.60 -5.66
CA LYS A 82 -7.79 17.91 -6.16
C LYS A 82 -8.69 17.44 -5.01
N ARG A 83 -8.09 16.92 -3.93
CA ARG A 83 -8.83 16.46 -2.76
C ARG A 83 -9.48 17.62 -2.01
N ILE A 84 -8.76 18.70 -1.75
CA ILE A 84 -9.30 19.89 -1.05
C ILE A 84 -10.47 20.52 -1.83
N ILE A 85 -10.35 20.66 -3.15
CA ILE A 85 -11.42 21.22 -4.00
C ILE A 85 -12.68 20.34 -3.98
N SER A 86 -12.54 19.03 -3.70
CA SER A 86 -13.66 18.10 -3.66
C SER A 86 -14.48 18.13 -2.37
N TYR A 87 -14.05 18.86 -1.34
CA TYR A 87 -14.73 18.90 -0.04
C TYR A 87 -16.13 19.50 -0.15
N ARG A 88 -17.10 18.80 0.44
CA ARG A 88 -18.51 19.24 0.52
C ARG A 88 -18.88 19.74 1.92
N GLY A 89 -17.95 19.66 2.87
CA GLY A 89 -18.11 20.23 4.20
C GLY A 89 -16.94 19.95 5.14
N ILE A 90 -17.02 20.48 6.36
CA ILE A 90 -15.97 20.38 7.39
C ILE A 90 -15.64 18.92 7.79
N LYS A 91 -16.60 18.00 7.63
CA LYS A 91 -16.40 16.58 7.95
C LYS A 91 -15.36 15.93 7.03
N ASP A 92 -15.34 16.30 5.75
CA ASP A 92 -14.37 15.75 4.78
C ASP A 92 -12.95 16.15 5.16
N PHE A 93 -12.78 17.41 5.54
CA PHE A 93 -11.51 17.95 6.04
C PHE A 93 -11.03 17.23 7.31
N ILE A 94 -11.92 17.03 8.30
CA ILE A 94 -11.58 16.34 9.55
C ILE A 94 -11.17 14.88 9.27
N ASN A 95 -11.87 14.19 8.38
CA ASN A 95 -11.54 12.81 8.01
C ASN A 95 -10.15 12.73 7.34
N ASP A 96 -9.85 13.65 6.43
CA ASP A 96 -8.57 13.67 5.75
C ASP A 96 -7.40 13.99 6.68
N ILE A 97 -7.59 14.86 7.69
CA ILE A 97 -6.58 15.07 8.74
C ILE A 97 -6.32 13.78 9.52
N LYS A 98 -7.35 13.03 9.89
CA LYS A 98 -7.19 11.76 10.60
C LYS A 98 -6.41 10.74 9.75
N VAL A 99 -6.73 10.66 8.45
CA VAL A 99 -6.00 9.79 7.51
C VAL A 99 -4.55 10.24 7.40
N ALA A 100 -4.29 11.54 7.25
CA ALA A 100 -2.94 12.09 7.19
C ALA A 100 -2.13 11.75 8.44
N ILE A 101 -2.68 11.91 9.64
CA ILE A 101 -2.02 11.56 10.90
C ILE A 101 -1.66 10.06 10.92
N ASN A 102 -2.56 9.18 10.47
CA ASN A 102 -2.30 7.74 10.40
C ASN A 102 -1.25 7.36 9.35
N LEU A 103 -1.04 8.17 8.31
CA LEU A 103 0.00 7.94 7.30
C LEU A 103 1.41 8.31 7.79
N PHE A 104 1.51 9.19 8.78
CA PHE A 104 2.77 9.65 9.36
C PHE A 104 3.09 9.00 10.71
N ARG A 105 2.21 8.13 11.22
CA ARG A 105 2.42 7.32 12.41
C ARG A 105 2.90 5.93 12.03
#